data_AF-A0A226E2C9-F1
#
_entry.id   AF-A0A226E2C9-F1
#
_cell.length_a   1.000
_cell.length_b   1.000
_cell.length_c   1.000
_cell.angle_alpha   90.00
_cell.angle_beta   90.00
_cell.angle_gamma   90.00
#
_symmetry.space_group_name_H-M   'P 1'
#
loop_
_entity.id
_entity.type
_entity.pdbx_description
1 polymer ?
#
loop_
_entity_poly.entity_id
_entity_poly.type
_entity_poly.pdbx_seq_one_letter_code
_entity_poly.pdbx_strand_id
1 'polypeptide(L)'
;QLKMCISSSPSTSSPDFITLSNGNLEILNSPNTNNYEILERLMDLFELVYESVENFNKFYAFALIVDMFIGLINALATVYQINRVTYESSRASWEDTVFVLIKIPMHCVYVLRLFYLINLGETMTTEGLGVLRSLQRTNTASILSGGAGGGVLLAKIQMLVTRVSLNPPSVSPGNYFRLSRRLLASVVSLLATYFIVLTELREEDEGRSLIRSLLKNSCVNNSNK
;
A
#
# COMPACT_ATOMS: atom_id res chain seq x y z
N GLN A 1 -26.52 -54.89 -45.03
CA GLN A 1 -27.79 -54.48 -44.39
C GLN A 1 -28.08 -53.03 -44.83
N LEU A 2 -29.31 -52.81 -45.32
CA LEU A 2 -29.93 -51.63 -45.99
C LEU A 2 -29.34 -50.26 -45.61
N LYS A 3 -28.91 -49.35 -46.50
CA LYS A 3 -29.49 -48.69 -47.71
C LYS A 3 -30.84 -47.99 -47.49
N MET A 4 -30.80 -46.67 -47.35
CA MET A 4 -31.81 -45.78 -47.90
C MET A 4 -31.17 -44.45 -48.30
N CYS A 5 -31.30 -44.12 -49.59
CA CYS A 5 -31.02 -42.83 -50.20
C CYS A 5 -32.33 -42.08 -50.31
N ILE A 6 -32.35 -40.77 -50.01
CA ILE A 6 -33.24 -39.82 -50.70
C ILE A 6 -32.45 -38.56 -51.00
N SER A 7 -32.35 -38.27 -52.29
CA SER A 7 -31.87 -37.05 -52.91
C SER A 7 -33.04 -36.16 -53.31
N SER A 8 -32.92 -34.84 -53.15
CA SER A 8 -33.46 -33.86 -54.12
C SER A 8 -32.89 -32.46 -53.83
N SER A 9 -31.70 -32.21 -54.39
CA SER A 9 -31.22 -31.12 -55.28
C SER A 9 -31.88 -29.70 -55.30
N PRO A 10 -31.35 -28.71 -56.05
CA PRO A 10 -30.75 -27.50 -55.46
C PRO A 10 -31.29 -26.18 -56.06
N SER A 11 -30.90 -25.04 -55.49
CA SER A 11 -30.88 -23.74 -56.17
C SER A 11 -29.76 -22.91 -55.54
N THR A 12 -28.58 -22.75 -56.17
CA THR A 12 -28.22 -21.64 -57.07
C THR A 12 -28.73 -20.30 -56.52
N SER A 13 -27.91 -19.36 -56.04
CA SER A 13 -26.72 -18.77 -56.69
C SER A 13 -25.93 -17.86 -55.73
N SER A 14 -24.60 -17.80 -55.92
CA SER A 14 -23.63 -16.74 -55.56
C SER A 14 -24.09 -15.29 -55.88
N PRO A 15 -23.26 -14.22 -55.75
CA PRO A 15 -22.05 -13.93 -54.96
C PRO A 15 -22.23 -12.61 -54.17
N ASP A 16 -21.13 -12.09 -53.60
CA ASP A 16 -20.94 -10.69 -53.23
C ASP A 16 -21.69 -9.70 -54.14
N PHE A 17 -22.56 -8.88 -53.56
CA PHE A 17 -23.08 -7.67 -54.22
C PHE A 17 -22.98 -6.49 -53.26
N ILE A 18 -21.97 -5.67 -53.52
CA ILE A 18 -21.90 -4.28 -53.07
C ILE A 18 -23.06 -3.55 -53.73
N THR A 19 -24.09 -3.19 -52.96
CA THR A 19 -25.10 -2.22 -53.41
C THR A 19 -24.56 -0.81 -53.19
N LEU A 20 -23.93 -0.27 -54.23
CA LEU A 20 -23.80 1.17 -54.43
C LEU A 20 -25.14 1.69 -54.92
N SER A 21 -25.91 2.33 -54.02
CA SER A 21 -27.08 3.11 -54.39
C SER A 21 -27.01 4.47 -53.69
N ASN A 22 -26.76 5.50 -54.51
CA ASN A 22 -27.07 6.90 -54.26
C ASN A 22 -26.57 7.50 -52.94
N GLY A 23 -25.36 8.05 -53.00
CA GLY A 23 -25.19 9.45 -52.66
C GLY A 23 -25.31 9.85 -51.19
N ASN A 24 -25.00 8.94 -50.26
CA ASN A 24 -24.45 9.29 -48.95
C ASN A 24 -23.50 8.17 -48.54
N LEU A 25 -22.21 8.48 -48.52
CA LEU A 25 -21.29 7.77 -47.64
C LEU A 25 -21.76 8.10 -46.23
N GLU A 26 -22.70 7.32 -45.70
CA GLU A 26 -22.76 7.19 -44.25
C GLU A 26 -21.45 6.48 -43.89
N ILE A 27 -20.43 7.31 -43.68
CA ILE A 27 -19.33 6.98 -42.80
C ILE A 27 -20.05 6.62 -41.50
N LEU A 28 -20.29 5.33 -41.31
CA LEU A 28 -20.59 4.74 -40.02
C LEU A 28 -19.28 4.84 -39.21
N ASN A 29 -18.84 6.07 -38.99
CA ASN A 29 -18.03 6.49 -37.87
C ASN A 29 -18.94 6.27 -36.68
N SER A 30 -19.10 5.01 -36.29
CA SER A 30 -19.53 4.66 -34.95
C SER A 30 -18.51 5.35 -34.04
N PRO A 31 -18.88 6.42 -33.33
CA PRO A 31 -17.96 7.08 -32.41
C PRO A 31 -17.61 6.14 -31.24
N ASN A 32 -18.28 4.98 -31.15
CA ASN A 32 -18.17 4.04 -30.07
C ASN A 32 -17.08 2.98 -30.25
N THR A 33 -16.70 2.59 -31.47
CA THR A 33 -15.64 1.57 -31.68
C THR A 33 -14.29 2.03 -31.12
N ASN A 34 -13.95 3.31 -31.31
CA ASN A 34 -12.73 3.90 -30.74
C ASN A 34 -12.76 3.92 -29.20
N ASN A 35 -13.92 4.19 -28.59
CA ASN A 35 -14.04 4.27 -27.14
C ASN A 35 -13.88 2.89 -26.47
N TYR A 36 -14.36 1.82 -27.11
CA TYR A 36 -14.18 0.45 -26.63
C TYR A 36 -12.73 0.00 -26.71
N GLU A 37 -12.03 0.29 -27.81
CA GLU A 37 -10.61 -0.04 -27.95
C GLU A 37 -9.74 0.73 -26.95
N ILE A 38 -10.06 2.01 -26.69
CA ILE A 38 -9.38 2.82 -25.68
C ILE A 38 -9.62 2.26 -24.28
N LEU A 39 -10.84 1.84 -23.96
CA LEU A 39 -11.18 1.25 -22.66
C LEU A 39 -10.46 -0.08 -22.45
N GLU A 40 -10.40 -0.93 -23.48
CA GLU A 40 -9.66 -2.20 -23.42
C GLU A 40 -8.16 -1.96 -23.19
N ARG A 41 -7.54 -1.02 -23.91
CA ARG A 41 -6.14 -0.64 -23.67
C ARG A 41 -5.90 -0.08 -22.26
N LEU A 42 -6.84 0.69 -21.72
CA LEU A 42 -6.75 1.23 -20.35
C LEU A 42 -6.82 0.10 -19.31
N MET A 43 -7.64 -0.92 -19.54
CA MET A 43 -7.73 -2.09 -18.68
C MET A 43 -6.44 -2.92 -18.71
N ASP A 44 -5.90 -3.17 -19.91
CA ASP A 44 -4.64 -3.89 -20.08
C ASP A 44 -3.47 -3.15 -19.41
N LEU A 45 -3.44 -1.81 -19.55
CA LEU A 45 -2.44 -0.98 -18.87
C LEU A 45 -2.57 -1.06 -17.34
N PHE A 46 -3.80 -1.03 -16.83
CA PHE A 46 -4.05 -1.17 -15.40
C PHE A 46 -3.62 -2.55 -14.87
N GLU A 47 -3.87 -3.61 -15.62
CA GLU A 47 -3.43 -4.97 -15.27
C GLU A 47 -1.89 -5.07 -15.27
N LEU A 48 -1.22 -4.45 -16.23
CA LEU A 48 0.25 -4.36 -16.26
C LEU A 48 0.81 -3.59 -15.05
N VAL A 49 0.17 -2.50 -14.65
CA VAL A 49 0.54 -1.76 -13.42
C VAL A 49 0.32 -2.64 -12.17
N TYR A 50 -0.79 -3.38 -12.12
CA TYR A 50 -1.09 -4.29 -11.02
C TYR A 50 -0.03 -5.39 -10.90
N GLU A 51 0.32 -6.05 -12.01
CA GLU A 51 1.34 -7.08 -12.07
C GLU A 51 2.73 -6.53 -11.69
N SER A 52 3.08 -5.34 -12.19
CA SER A 52 4.33 -4.65 -11.84
C SER A 52 4.47 -4.45 -10.33
N VAL A 53 3.36 -4.15 -9.64
CA VAL A 53 3.36 -3.96 -8.18
C VAL A 53 3.41 -5.26 -7.42
N GLU A 54 2.79 -6.32 -7.93
CA GLU A 54 2.97 -7.66 -7.37
C GLU A 54 4.43 -8.11 -7.48
N ASN A 55 5.07 -7.84 -8.62
CA ASN A 55 6.49 -8.13 -8.85
C ASN A 55 7.39 -7.27 -7.97
N PHE A 56 7.09 -5.99 -7.79
CA PHE A 56 7.77 -5.11 -6.85
C PHE A 56 7.67 -5.66 -5.42
N ASN A 57 6.48 -6.07 -5.00
CA ASN A 57 6.27 -6.65 -3.68
C ASN A 57 7.08 -7.92 -3.47
N LYS A 58 7.19 -8.80 -4.48
CA LYS A 58 8.01 -10.02 -4.41
C LYS A 58 9.51 -9.69 -4.34
N PHE A 59 9.98 -8.77 -5.18
CA PHE A 59 11.40 -8.45 -5.29
C PHE A 59 11.92 -7.63 -4.11
N TYR A 60 11.20 -6.58 -3.72
CA TYR A 60 11.59 -5.68 -2.62
C TYR A 60 11.09 -6.12 -1.24
N ALA A 61 10.39 -7.26 -1.14
CA ALA A 61 9.84 -7.77 0.12
C ALA A 61 10.87 -7.75 1.26
N PHE A 62 11.94 -8.51 1.06
CA PHE A 62 12.93 -8.75 2.09
C PHE A 62 13.69 -7.47 2.44
N ALA A 63 14.09 -6.70 1.43
CA ALA A 63 14.81 -5.44 1.64
C ALA A 63 13.98 -4.43 2.44
N LEU A 64 12.69 -4.28 2.16
CA LEU A 64 11.79 -3.39 2.90
C LEU A 64 11.58 -3.85 4.34
N ILE A 65 11.45 -5.16 4.58
CA ILE A 65 11.31 -5.71 5.94
C ILE A 65 12.58 -5.42 6.75
N VAL A 66 13.75 -5.68 6.17
CA VAL A 66 15.04 -5.43 6.83
C VAL A 66 15.25 -3.94 7.09
N ASP A 67 14.97 -3.07 6.12
CA ASP A 67 15.09 -1.61 6.29
C ASP A 67 14.16 -1.11 7.40
N MET A 68 12.90 -1.58 7.45
CA MET A 68 11.94 -1.26 8.52
C MET A 68 12.42 -1.73 9.90
N PHE A 69 12.97 -2.94 9.99
CA PHE A 69 13.42 -3.50 11.27
C PHE A 69 14.66 -2.77 11.80
N ILE A 70 15.63 -2.49 10.93
CA ILE A 70 16.81 -1.68 11.25
C ILE A 70 16.38 -0.28 11.71
N GLY A 71 15.43 0.32 11.00
CA GLY A 71 14.84 1.60 11.39
C GLY A 71 14.23 1.61 12.77
N LEU A 72 13.42 0.60 13.07
CA LEU A 72 12.73 0.47 14.35
C LEU A 72 13.71 0.33 15.51
N ILE A 73 14.73 -0.54 15.37
CA ILE A 73 15.77 -0.72 16.38
C ILE A 73 16.53 0.58 16.61
N ASN A 74 16.93 1.25 15.53
CA ASN A 74 17.65 2.53 15.62
C ASN A 74 16.80 3.63 16.27
N ALA A 75 15.49 3.65 16.00
CA ALA A 75 14.57 4.58 16.65
C ALA A 75 14.44 4.29 18.16
N LEU A 76 14.26 3.03 18.56
CA LEU A 76 14.18 2.63 19.96
C LEU A 76 15.48 2.96 20.72
N ALA A 77 16.64 2.66 20.14
CA ALA A 77 17.94 2.98 20.72
C ALA A 77 18.10 4.49 20.95
N THR A 78 17.60 5.30 20.03
CA THR A 78 17.69 6.77 20.14
C THR A 78 16.74 7.32 21.17
N VAL A 79 15.51 6.80 21.25
CA VAL A 79 14.56 7.15 22.31
C VAL A 79 15.16 6.84 23.70
N TYR A 80 15.81 5.69 23.84
CA TYR A 80 16.52 5.33 25.06
C TYR A 80 17.66 6.31 25.38
N GLN A 81 18.47 6.69 24.39
CA GLN A 81 19.56 7.64 24.61
C GLN A 81 19.08 9.05 24.93
N ILE A 82 18.00 9.52 24.29
CA ILE A 82 17.38 10.80 24.62
C ILE A 82 16.92 10.78 26.07
N ASN A 83 16.19 9.74 26.49
CA ASN A 83 15.79 9.56 27.88
C ASN A 83 17.01 9.57 28.82
N ARG A 84 18.08 8.86 28.46
CA ARG A 84 19.32 8.86 29.25
C ARG A 84 19.92 10.25 29.40
N VAL A 85 20.08 11.02 28.32
CA VAL A 85 20.68 12.36 28.36
C VAL A 85 19.81 13.37 29.11
N THR A 86 18.49 13.32 28.95
CA THR A 86 17.56 14.23 29.63
C THR A 86 17.61 14.07 31.15
N TYR A 87 17.69 12.84 31.66
CA TYR A 87 17.59 12.57 33.10
C TYR A 87 18.97 12.41 33.79
N GLU A 88 20.04 12.05 33.07
CA GLU A 88 21.41 12.01 33.62
C GLU A 88 22.12 13.37 33.56
N SER A 89 21.39 14.49 33.49
CA SER A 89 21.93 15.84 33.24
C SER A 89 23.05 16.30 34.19
N SER A 90 23.20 15.66 35.37
CA SER A 90 24.34 15.90 36.28
C SER A 90 25.65 15.18 35.89
N ARG A 91 25.59 14.21 34.96
CA ARG A 91 26.71 13.41 34.43
C ARG A 91 26.76 13.32 32.90
N ALA A 92 25.80 13.94 32.20
CA ALA A 92 25.77 13.94 30.74
C ALA A 92 27.06 14.57 30.21
N SER A 93 27.88 13.77 29.54
CA SER A 93 29.10 14.25 28.94
C SER A 93 28.76 15.17 27.76
N TRP A 94 29.64 16.11 27.44
CA TRP A 94 29.51 16.92 26.22
C TRP A 94 29.40 16.02 24.97
N GLU A 95 30.06 14.87 24.99
CA GLU A 95 29.99 13.84 23.94
C GLU A 95 28.58 13.27 23.76
N ASP A 96 27.86 12.98 24.84
CA ASP A 96 26.48 12.48 24.78
C ASP A 96 25.53 13.53 24.18
N THR A 97 25.75 14.82 24.49
CA THR A 97 24.93 15.92 23.95
C THR A 97 25.16 16.11 22.45
N VAL A 98 26.43 16.09 22.01
CA VAL A 98 26.80 16.18 20.59
C VAL A 98 26.26 14.96 19.82
N PHE A 99 26.31 13.77 20.43
CA PHE A 99 25.77 12.55 19.81
C PHE A 99 24.27 12.67 19.53
N VAL A 100 23.48 13.14 20.51
CA VAL A 100 22.04 13.36 20.35
C VAL A 100 21.77 14.41 19.25
N LEU A 101 22.54 15.50 19.22
CA LEU A 101 22.39 16.56 18.22
C LEU A 101 22.61 16.07 16.79
N ILE A 102 23.51 15.10 16.57
CA ILE A 102 23.78 14.50 15.26
C ILE A 102 22.76 13.43 14.90
N LYS A 103 22.30 12.65 15.89
CA LYS A 103 21.36 11.54 15.65
C LYS A 103 19.95 12.02 15.33
N ILE A 104 19.43 13.02 16.04
CA ILE A 104 18.05 13.49 15.83
C ILE A 104 17.79 13.86 14.35
N PRO A 105 18.62 14.66 13.66
CA PRO A 105 18.45 14.94 12.23
C PRO A 105 18.45 13.69 11.35
N MET A 106 19.33 12.73 11.63
CA MET A 106 19.39 11.46 10.88
C MET A 106 18.09 10.65 11.05
N HIS A 107 17.49 10.66 12.24
CA HIS A 107 16.18 10.04 12.47
C HIS A 107 15.05 10.79 11.76
N CYS A 108 15.09 12.12 11.71
CA CYS A 108 14.15 12.90 10.93
C CYS A 108 14.19 12.51 9.45
N VAL A 109 15.39 12.38 8.85
CA VAL A 109 15.54 11.93 7.46
C VAL A 109 14.97 10.52 7.27
N TYR A 110 15.22 9.61 8.21
CA TYR A 110 14.70 8.25 8.15
C TYR A 110 13.16 8.20 8.24
N VAL A 111 12.57 8.96 9.17
CA VAL A 111 11.12 9.10 9.31
C VAL A 111 10.49 9.72 8.06
N LEU A 112 11.13 10.74 7.47
CA LEU A 112 10.68 11.34 6.21
C LEU A 112 10.71 10.33 5.05
N ARG A 113 11.77 9.52 4.95
CA ARG A 113 11.86 8.45 3.95
C ARG A 113 10.74 7.43 4.13
N LEU A 114 10.50 6.98 5.36
CA LEU A 114 9.38 6.09 5.68
C LEU A 114 8.03 6.72 5.35
N PHE A 115 7.83 7.98 5.70
CA PHE A 115 6.61 8.72 5.41
C PHE A 115 6.36 8.82 3.91
N TYR A 116 7.40 9.07 3.11
CA TYR A 116 7.31 9.10 1.65
C TYR A 116 6.91 7.73 1.08
N LEU A 117 7.58 6.66 1.51
CA LEU A 117 7.27 5.29 1.09
C LEU A 117 5.85 4.85 1.47
N ILE A 118 5.41 5.19 2.68
CA ILE A 118 4.06 4.89 3.17
C ILE A 118 3.01 5.68 2.38
N ASN A 119 3.24 6.97 2.14
CA ASN A 119 2.31 7.76 1.33
C ASN A 119 2.23 7.26 -0.10
N LEU A 120 3.35 6.88 -0.71
CA LEU A 120 3.36 6.29 -2.05
C LEU A 120 2.49 5.01 -2.09
N GLY A 121 2.66 4.12 -1.10
CA GLY A 121 1.86 2.88 -1.01
C GLY A 121 0.37 3.13 -0.77
N GLU A 122 0.04 4.13 0.05
CA GLU A 122 -1.34 4.56 0.31
C GLU A 122 -1.98 5.17 -0.94
N THR A 123 -1.30 6.14 -1.58
CA THR A 123 -1.78 6.78 -2.82
C THR A 123 -2.02 5.75 -3.90
N MET A 124 -1.10 4.79 -4.06
CA MET A 124 -1.26 3.73 -5.04
C MET A 124 -2.50 2.87 -4.78
N THR A 125 -2.75 2.53 -3.51
CA THR A 125 -3.98 1.84 -3.10
C THR A 125 -5.22 2.67 -3.43
N THR A 126 -5.23 3.95 -3.05
CA THR A 126 -6.40 4.80 -3.18
C THR A 126 -6.73 5.09 -4.65
N GLU A 127 -5.72 5.30 -5.48
CA GLU A 127 -5.89 5.49 -6.92
C GLU A 127 -6.38 4.20 -7.60
N GLY A 128 -5.84 3.03 -7.22
CA GLY A 128 -6.33 1.74 -7.71
C GLY A 128 -7.81 1.49 -7.38
N LEU A 129 -8.23 1.85 -6.17
CA LEU A 129 -9.65 1.83 -5.78
C LEU A 129 -10.47 2.95 -6.46
N GLY A 130 -9.85 4.06 -6.84
CA GLY A 130 -10.45 5.13 -7.61
C GLY A 130 -10.82 4.66 -9.02
N VAL A 131 -9.89 3.99 -9.70
CA VAL A 131 -10.13 3.34 -11.02
C VAL A 131 -11.27 2.35 -10.92
N LEU A 132 -11.30 1.52 -9.87
CA LEU A 132 -12.38 0.58 -9.60
C LEU A 132 -13.75 1.26 -9.53
N ARG A 133 -13.87 2.33 -8.75
CA ARG A 133 -15.12 3.09 -8.60
C ARG A 133 -15.53 3.76 -9.92
N SER A 134 -14.57 4.24 -10.70
CA SER A 134 -14.83 4.83 -12.03
C SER A 134 -15.34 3.77 -13.00
N LEU A 135 -14.74 2.58 -13.02
CA LEU A 135 -15.21 1.45 -13.83
C LEU A 135 -16.61 0.98 -13.42
N GLN A 136 -16.89 0.89 -12.11
CA GLN A 136 -18.24 0.55 -11.60
C GLN A 136 -19.30 1.60 -11.95
N ARG A 137 -18.93 2.88 -12.01
CA ARG A 137 -19.81 3.98 -12.41
C ARG A 137 -19.98 4.10 -13.92
N THR A 138 -19.10 3.48 -14.69
CA THR A 138 -19.20 3.49 -16.15
C THR A 138 -20.45 2.70 -16.52
N ASN A 139 -21.38 3.36 -17.21
CA ASN A 139 -22.76 2.90 -17.35
C ASN A 139 -22.78 1.54 -18.08
N THR A 140 -23.08 0.46 -17.35
CA THR A 140 -23.12 -0.91 -17.90
C THR A 140 -24.10 -1.05 -19.06
N ALA A 141 -25.14 -0.20 -19.09
CA ALA A 141 -26.10 -0.09 -20.19
C ALA A 141 -25.49 0.39 -21.50
N SER A 142 -24.47 1.27 -21.48
CA SER A 142 -23.80 1.72 -22.71
C SER A 142 -22.85 0.66 -23.27
N ILE A 143 -22.26 -0.17 -22.41
CA ILE A 143 -21.34 -1.25 -22.81
C ILE A 143 -22.12 -2.43 -23.40
N LEU A 144 -23.32 -2.73 -22.86
CA LEU A 144 -24.21 -3.79 -23.35
C LEU A 144 -24.82 -3.48 -24.73
N SER A 145 -24.95 -2.20 -25.12
CA SER A 145 -25.50 -1.83 -26.43
C SER A 145 -24.54 -2.04 -27.59
N GLY A 146 -23.26 -2.36 -27.32
CA GLY A 146 -22.20 -2.61 -28.32
C GLY A 146 -22.21 -3.98 -29.01
N GLY A 147 -23.26 -4.80 -28.82
CA GLY A 147 -23.37 -6.13 -29.44
C GLY A 147 -22.50 -7.22 -28.75
N ALA A 148 -22.17 -8.30 -29.47
CA ALA A 148 -21.51 -9.49 -28.92
C ALA A 148 -20.15 -9.22 -28.23
N GLY A 149 -19.42 -8.18 -28.66
CA GLY A 149 -18.16 -7.76 -28.03
C GLY A 149 -18.35 -7.01 -26.70
N GLY A 150 -19.48 -6.33 -26.51
CA GLY A 150 -19.79 -5.58 -25.29
C GLY A 150 -20.00 -6.49 -24.08
N GLY A 151 -20.58 -7.68 -24.27
CA GLY A 151 -20.75 -8.68 -23.21
C GLY A 151 -19.43 -9.25 -22.69
N VAL A 152 -18.47 -9.50 -23.59
CA VAL A 152 -17.12 -9.98 -23.22
C VAL A 152 -16.36 -8.91 -22.45
N LEU A 153 -16.43 -7.65 -22.91
CA LEU A 153 -15.78 -6.53 -22.22
C LEU A 153 -16.40 -6.28 -20.84
N LEU A 154 -17.72 -6.36 -20.72
CA LEU A 154 -18.41 -6.26 -19.43
C LEU A 154 -17.97 -7.35 -18.45
N ALA A 155 -17.82 -8.59 -18.93
CA ALA A 155 -17.33 -9.70 -18.11
C ALA A 155 -15.88 -9.48 -17.67
N LYS A 156 -14.99 -8.99 -18.54
CA LYS A 156 -13.62 -8.59 -18.18
C LYS A 156 -13.62 -7.50 -17.11
N ILE A 157 -14.45 -6.46 -17.27
CA ILE A 157 -14.58 -5.36 -16.30
C ILE A 157 -15.05 -5.91 -14.95
N GLN A 158 -16.10 -6.74 -14.92
CA GLN A 158 -16.58 -7.34 -13.69
C GLN A 158 -15.52 -8.21 -13.03
N MET A 159 -14.79 -9.03 -13.79
CA MET A 159 -13.71 -9.87 -13.25
C MET A 159 -12.58 -9.03 -12.65
N LEU A 160 -12.15 -7.97 -13.35
CA LEU A 160 -11.14 -7.03 -12.86
C LEU A 160 -11.63 -6.32 -11.60
N VAL A 161 -12.89 -5.86 -11.61
CA VAL A 161 -13.52 -5.20 -10.46
C VAL A 161 -13.53 -6.11 -9.25
N THR A 162 -13.96 -7.37 -9.42
CA THR A 162 -13.98 -8.35 -8.33
C THR A 162 -12.57 -8.64 -7.82
N ARG A 163 -11.60 -8.90 -8.70
CA ARG A 163 -10.21 -9.19 -8.32
C ARG A 163 -9.58 -8.04 -7.52
N VAL A 164 -9.70 -6.82 -8.03
CA VAL A 164 -9.11 -5.61 -7.40
C VAL A 164 -9.85 -5.24 -6.12
N SER A 165 -11.16 -5.50 -6.02
CA SER A 165 -11.92 -5.26 -4.79
C SER A 165 -11.50 -6.20 -3.65
N LEU A 166 -11.17 -7.45 -3.98
CA LEU A 166 -10.71 -8.45 -3.02
C LEU A 166 -9.27 -8.15 -2.59
N ASN A 167 -8.39 -7.86 -3.55
CA ASN A 167 -6.97 -7.60 -3.33
C ASN A 167 -6.54 -6.29 -4.02
N PRO A 168 -6.79 -5.12 -3.39
CA PRO A 168 -6.38 -3.85 -3.98
C PRO A 168 -4.85 -3.78 -4.11
N PRO A 169 -4.34 -3.16 -5.19
CA PRO A 169 -2.91 -2.99 -5.38
C PRO A 169 -2.35 -2.25 -4.18
N SER A 170 -1.43 -2.87 -3.46
CA SER A 170 -0.85 -2.30 -2.27
C SER A 170 0.57 -2.76 -2.11
N VAL A 171 1.41 -1.87 -1.59
CA VAL A 171 2.78 -2.24 -1.28
C VAL A 171 2.76 -3.03 0.02
N SER A 172 2.91 -4.35 -0.11
CA SER A 172 2.91 -5.29 1.01
C SER A 172 4.09 -6.25 0.85
N PRO A 173 5.27 -5.90 1.40
CA PRO A 173 6.45 -6.74 1.28
C PRO A 173 6.18 -8.12 1.89
N GLY A 174 6.16 -9.16 1.06
CA GLY A 174 5.96 -10.56 1.46
C GLY A 174 4.65 -10.83 2.21
N ASN A 175 3.63 -9.98 2.07
CA ASN A 175 2.37 -10.02 2.83
C ASN A 175 2.52 -9.90 4.37
N TYR A 176 3.68 -9.49 4.89
CA TYR A 176 3.91 -9.36 6.33
C TYR A 176 3.21 -8.14 6.92
N PHE A 177 3.27 -7.01 6.22
CA PHE A 177 2.57 -5.79 6.57
C PHE A 177 2.25 -4.99 5.31
N ARG A 178 1.24 -4.13 5.40
CA ARG A 178 0.88 -3.21 4.34
C ARG A 178 1.45 -1.83 4.66
N LEU A 179 2.21 -1.25 3.73
CA LEU A 179 2.62 0.16 3.82
C LEU A 179 1.36 1.02 3.76
N SER A 180 0.96 1.51 4.93
CA SER A 180 -0.25 2.29 5.13
C SER A 180 -0.03 3.28 6.25
N ARG A 181 -0.84 4.33 6.29
CA ARG A 181 -0.78 5.32 7.39
C ARG A 181 -0.99 4.69 8.77
N ARG A 182 -1.69 3.55 8.83
CA ARG A 182 -1.89 2.76 10.05
C ARG A 182 -0.58 2.20 10.58
N LEU A 183 0.29 1.68 9.70
CA LEU A 183 1.61 1.19 10.08
C LEU A 183 2.46 2.31 10.69
N LEU A 184 2.45 3.50 10.09
CA LEU A 184 3.13 4.66 10.65
C LEU A 184 2.61 5.01 12.04
N ALA A 185 1.28 5.08 12.20
CA ALA A 185 0.66 5.35 13.49
C ALA A 185 1.04 4.30 14.55
N SER A 186 1.10 3.02 14.17
CA SER A 186 1.57 1.95 15.06
C SER A 186 3.03 2.12 15.47
N VAL A 187 3.92 2.48 14.55
CA VAL A 187 5.34 2.73 14.87
C VAL A 187 5.50 3.94 15.79
N VAL A 188 4.81 5.04 15.50
CA VAL A 188 4.83 6.24 16.34
C VAL A 188 4.27 5.95 17.73
N SER A 189 3.15 5.22 17.80
CA SER A 189 2.56 4.80 19.07
C SER A 189 3.52 3.91 19.88
N LEU A 190 4.18 2.95 19.24
CA LEU A 190 5.17 2.11 19.89
C LEU A 190 6.31 2.95 20.50
N LEU A 191 6.86 3.90 19.74
CA LEU A 191 7.93 4.76 20.21
C LEU A 191 7.48 5.65 21.39
N ALA A 192 6.28 6.21 21.32
CA ALA A 192 5.70 7.01 22.39
C ALA A 192 5.47 6.17 23.66
N THR A 193 4.86 5.00 23.53
CA THR A 193 4.64 4.08 24.65
C THR A 193 5.98 3.63 25.25
N TYR A 194 6.96 3.29 24.43
CA TYR A 194 8.28 2.91 24.90
C TYR A 194 8.96 4.04 25.67
N PHE A 195 8.87 5.28 25.18
CA PHE A 195 9.38 6.46 25.89
C PHE A 195 8.72 6.66 27.25
N ILE A 196 7.38 6.60 27.31
CA ILE A 196 6.61 6.73 28.56
C ILE A 196 6.99 5.63 29.55
N VAL A 197 7.10 4.39 29.10
CA VAL A 197 7.50 3.27 29.98
C VAL A 197 8.92 3.48 30.51
N LEU A 198 9.84 3.98 29.68
CA LEU A 198 11.20 4.30 30.13
C LEU A 198 11.23 5.43 31.17
N THR A 199 10.40 6.46 31.02
CA THR A 199 10.31 7.54 32.02
C THR A 199 9.72 7.05 33.33
N GLU A 200 8.62 6.30 33.29
CA GLU A 200 7.93 5.78 34.49
C GLU A 200 8.79 4.78 35.27
N LEU A 201 9.40 3.80 34.60
CA LEU A 201 10.31 2.83 35.25
C LEU A 201 11.46 3.53 35.97
N ARG A 202 11.92 4.66 35.40
CA ARG A 202 13.02 5.43 35.98
C ARG A 202 12.59 6.28 37.16
N GLU A 203 11.41 6.90 37.11
CA GLU A 203 10.83 7.63 38.26
C GLU A 203 10.62 6.70 39.45
N GLU A 204 10.18 5.46 39.22
CA GLU A 204 10.10 4.43 40.26
C GLU A 204 11.47 4.10 40.88
N ASP A 205 12.51 3.97 40.06
CA ASP A 205 13.87 3.66 40.52
C ASP A 205 14.47 4.81 41.34
N GLU A 206 14.26 6.07 40.91
CA GLU A 206 14.69 7.24 41.66
C GLU A 206 13.97 7.34 43.01
N GLY A 207 12.66 7.15 43.05
CA GLY A 207 11.87 7.12 44.29
C GLY A 207 12.36 6.07 45.28
N ARG A 208 12.65 4.84 44.80
CA ARG A 208 13.22 3.77 45.64
C ARG A 208 14.62 4.13 46.14
N SER A 209 15.45 4.78 45.33
CA SER A 209 16.81 5.17 45.71
C SER A 209 16.83 6.25 46.81
N LEU A 210 15.89 7.20 46.75
CA LEU A 210 15.74 8.29 47.71
C LEU A 210 15.23 7.77 49.07
N ILE A 211 14.27 6.84 49.06
CA ILE A 211 13.80 6.18 50.28
C ILE A 211 14.95 5.37 50.92
N ARG A 212 15.74 4.65 50.11
CA ARG A 212 16.89 3.86 50.60
C ARG A 212 17.97 4.75 51.22
N SER A 213 18.24 5.93 50.65
CA SER A 213 19.24 6.86 51.18
C SER A 213 18.76 7.54 52.48
N LEU A 214 17.48 7.90 52.57
CA LEU A 214 16.86 8.43 53.80
C LEU A 214 16.88 7.39 54.93
N LEU A 215 16.47 6.14 54.64
CA LEU A 215 16.54 5.04 55.61
C LEU A 215 17.96 4.80 56.11
N LYS A 216 18.95 4.80 55.20
CA LYS A 216 20.36 4.62 55.57
C LYS A 216 20.86 5.76 56.47
N ASN A 217 20.52 7.00 56.16
CA ASN A 217 20.92 8.16 56.97
C ASN A 217 20.26 8.16 58.35
N SER A 218 18.99 7.75 58.46
CA SER A 218 18.31 7.57 59.75
C SER A 218 18.92 6.45 60.59
N CYS A 219 19.32 5.32 59.99
CA CYS A 219 19.99 4.22 60.71
C CYS A 219 21.39 4.62 61.22
N VAL A 220 22.15 5.38 60.43
CA VAL A 220 23.48 5.87 60.83
C VAL A 220 23.38 6.88 61.98
N ASN A 221 22.40 7.79 61.94
CA ASN A 221 22.21 8.77 63.01
C ASN A 221 21.75 8.17 64.34
N ASN A 222 21.03 7.04 64.32
CA ASN A 222 20.63 6.32 65.54
C ASN A 222 21.75 5.44 66.14
N SER A 223 22.83 5.15 65.40
CA SER A 223 23.96 4.36 65.91
C SER A 223 25.05 5.21 66.58
N ASN A 224 24.99 6.54 66.43
CA ASN A 224 25.95 7.49 67.01
C ASN A 224 25.42 8.22 68.26
N LYS A 225 24.30 7.76 68.83
CA LYS A 225 23.77 8.19 70.14
C LYS A 225 23.88 7.03 71.12
#